data_AF-A0A381Y3J2-F1
#
_entry.id   AF-A0A381Y3J2-F1
#
_cell.length_a   1.000
_cell.length_b   1.000
_cell.length_c   1.000
_cell.angle_alpha   90.00
_cell.angle_beta   90.00
_cell.angle_gamma   90.00
#
_symmetry.space_group_name_H-M   'P 1'
#
loop_
_entity.id
_entity.type
_entity.pdbx_description
1 polymer ?
#
loop_
_entity_poly.entity_id
_entity_poly.type
_entity_poly.pdbx_seq_one_letter_code
_entity_poly.pdbx_strand_id
1 'polypeptide(L)'
;MNKVIFIFVFIITTGVQGQPLWQMWGYDMQHTHRSPIVGPQTNDLLWSRDYFSPIHPLPVISDNGTLYFGLIWDPDTGGGFRFLSVSPIDGDENWTYDTGGSVTATAAIFWHPDSV
;
A
#
# COMPACT_ATOMS: atom_id res chain seq x y z
N MET A 1 31.38 -51.57 9.91
CA MET A 1 31.51 -50.09 10.02
C MET A 1 30.21 -49.48 9.52
N ASN A 2 29.31 -49.10 10.40
CA ASN A 2 28.01 -48.54 10.01
C ASN A 2 28.14 -47.01 9.97
N LYS A 3 27.93 -46.41 8.79
CA LYS A 3 27.94 -44.96 8.62
C LYS A 3 26.54 -44.42 8.94
N VAL A 4 26.46 -43.57 9.96
CA VAL A 4 25.25 -42.80 10.29
C VAL A 4 25.30 -41.50 9.50
N ILE A 5 24.24 -41.20 8.76
CA ILE A 5 24.07 -39.96 8.00
C ILE A 5 23.06 -39.11 8.75
N PHE A 6 23.46 -37.90 9.12
CA PHE A 6 22.56 -36.88 9.68
C PHE A 6 22.07 -35.98 8.55
N ILE A 7 20.75 -35.88 8.42
CA ILE A 7 20.10 -34.92 7.51
C ILE A 7 19.67 -33.73 8.35
N PHE A 8 20.21 -32.55 8.05
CA PHE A 8 19.78 -31.29 8.64
C PHE A 8 18.82 -30.60 7.68
N VAL A 9 17.56 -30.43 8.11
CA VAL A 9 16.56 -29.64 7.39
C VAL A 9 16.60 -28.22 7.95
N PHE A 10 17.00 -27.26 7.13
CA PHE A 10 16.93 -25.84 7.46
C PHE A 10 15.64 -25.26 6.87
N ILE A 11 14.69 -24.89 7.72
CA ILE A 11 13.54 -24.09 7.31
C ILE A 11 14.01 -22.65 7.24
N ILE A 12 14.19 -22.12 6.03
CA ILE A 12 14.46 -20.69 5.83
C ILE A 12 13.11 -19.97 5.93
N THR A 13 12.79 -19.45 7.10
CA THR A 13 11.73 -18.46 7.21
C THR A 13 12.29 -17.16 6.64
N THR A 14 11.90 -16.81 5.42
CA THR A 14 12.05 -15.42 4.98
C THR A 14 11.16 -14.58 5.89
N GLY A 15 11.75 -13.96 6.90
CA GLY A 15 11.09 -12.84 7.55
C GLY A 15 10.87 -11.80 6.46
N VAL A 16 9.62 -11.57 6.07
CA VAL A 16 9.27 -10.38 5.31
C VAL A 16 9.61 -9.24 6.25
N GLN A 17 10.79 -8.65 6.10
CA GLN A 17 11.05 -7.33 6.66
C GLN A 17 9.94 -6.46 6.09
N GLY A 18 9.03 -5.97 6.94
CA GLY A 18 7.85 -5.23 6.54
C GLY A 18 8.27 -4.24 5.46
N GLN A 19 7.64 -4.35 4.28
CA GLN A 19 7.95 -3.46 3.16
C GLN A 19 7.89 -2.02 3.68
N PRO A 20 8.79 -1.13 3.25
CA PRO A 20 8.84 0.21 3.79
C PRO A 20 7.48 0.89 3.65
N LEU A 21 7.05 1.40 4.79
CA LEU A 21 5.74 1.96 5.04
C LEU A 21 5.66 3.35 4.41
N TRP A 22 4.98 3.51 3.27
CA TRP A 22 4.61 4.85 2.79
C TRP A 22 3.31 5.29 3.44
N GLN A 23 3.31 5.39 4.76
CA GLN A 23 2.10 5.58 5.55
C GLN A 23 1.62 7.02 5.64
N MET A 24 2.41 7.98 5.18
CA MET A 24 2.09 9.40 5.26
C MET A 24 2.65 10.17 4.07
N TRP A 25 2.23 11.43 3.92
CA TRP A 25 2.82 12.35 2.96
C TRP A 25 4.33 12.44 3.17
N GLY A 26 5.12 12.28 2.10
CA GLY A 26 6.57 12.39 2.18
C GLY A 26 7.31 11.27 2.93
N TYR A 27 6.68 10.12 3.15
CA TYR A 27 7.23 8.89 3.76
C TYR A 27 7.59 8.98 5.25
N ASP A 28 8.37 9.99 5.66
CA ASP A 28 8.84 10.20 7.03
C ASP A 28 8.26 11.47 7.64
N MET A 29 8.45 11.66 8.95
CA MET A 29 7.96 12.85 9.68
C MET A 29 8.61 14.16 9.22
N GLN A 30 9.74 14.10 8.51
CA GLN A 30 10.37 15.26 7.90
C GLN A 30 9.85 15.52 6.48
N HIS A 31 8.97 14.65 5.98
CA HIS A 31 8.39 14.65 4.67
C HIS A 31 9.44 14.73 3.55
N THR A 32 10.51 13.93 3.64
CA THR A 32 11.63 14.04 2.69
C THR A 32 11.30 13.57 1.27
N HIS A 33 10.20 12.84 1.09
CA HIS A 33 9.83 12.17 -0.17
C HIS A 33 10.90 11.17 -0.67
N ARG A 34 11.70 10.60 0.23
CA ARG A 34 12.73 9.63 -0.11
C ARG A 34 12.30 8.23 0.28
N SER A 35 12.18 7.36 -0.72
CA SER A 35 12.01 5.93 -0.46
C SER A 35 13.26 5.35 0.20
N PRO A 36 13.14 4.51 1.25
CA PRO A 36 14.26 3.83 1.87
C PRO A 36 14.69 2.57 1.09
N ILE A 37 13.94 2.17 0.06
CA ILE A 37 14.24 0.97 -0.74
C ILE A 37 14.79 1.32 -2.11
N VAL A 38 15.65 0.44 -2.59
CA VAL A 38 16.06 0.41 -3.99
C VAL A 38 14.85 0.00 -4.81
N GLY A 39 14.44 0.87 -5.74
CA GLY A 39 13.30 0.64 -6.62
C GLY A 39 13.52 -0.51 -7.61
N PRO A 40 12.49 -0.85 -8.40
CA PRO A 40 12.59 -1.88 -9.43
C PRO A 40 13.70 -1.53 -10.43
N GLN A 41 14.44 -2.54 -10.87
CA GLN A 41 15.54 -2.38 -11.82
C GLN A 41 15.09 -2.49 -13.28
N THR A 42 13.84 -2.90 -13.50
CA THR A 42 13.14 -2.92 -14.78
C THR A 42 11.88 -2.06 -14.68
N ASN A 43 11.30 -1.70 -15.83
CA ASN A 43 10.09 -0.89 -15.92
C ASN A 43 8.85 -1.72 -16.27
N ASP A 44 8.81 -2.97 -15.81
CA ASP A 44 7.69 -3.88 -16.09
C ASP A 44 6.42 -3.38 -15.37
N LEU A 45 5.35 -3.20 -16.13
CA LEU A 45 4.06 -2.79 -15.58
C LEU A 45 3.43 -3.98 -14.84
N LEU A 46 3.24 -3.84 -13.52
CA LEU A 46 2.54 -4.86 -12.73
C LEU A 46 1.04 -4.86 -13.03
N TRP A 47 0.40 -3.68 -12.93
CA TRP A 47 -1.00 -3.47 -13.28
C TRP A 47 -1.27 -1.98 -13.48
N SER A 48 -2.41 -1.67 -14.13
CA SER A 48 -2.93 -0.31 -14.26
C SER A 48 -4.45 -0.32 -14.14
N ARG A 49 -5.01 0.70 -13.49
CA ARG A 49 -6.46 0.89 -13.35
C ARG A 49 -6.83 2.33 -13.65
N ASP A 50 -7.94 2.50 -14.35
CA ASP A 50 -8.53 3.81 -14.56
C ASP A 50 -9.64 4.01 -13.53
N TYR A 51 -9.51 5.07 -12.73
CA TYR A 51 -10.51 5.48 -11.75
C TYR A 51 -11.35 6.66 -12.28
N PHE A 52 -11.14 7.06 -13.54
CA PHE A 52 -11.86 8.11 -14.26
C PHE A 52 -11.92 9.45 -13.51
N SER A 53 -10.99 9.69 -12.59
CA SER A 53 -10.94 10.88 -11.75
C SER A 53 -9.51 11.32 -11.55
N PRO A 54 -9.27 12.65 -11.46
CA PRO A 54 -8.01 13.15 -10.93
C PRO A 54 -7.75 12.57 -9.54
N ILE A 55 -6.59 11.94 -9.39
CA ILE A 55 -6.08 11.50 -8.09
C ILE A 55 -5.20 12.64 -7.58
N HIS A 56 -5.78 13.54 -6.80
CA HIS A 56 -5.06 14.64 -6.15
C HIS A 56 -4.25 14.20 -4.92
N PRO A 57 -4.76 13.35 -4.00
CA PRO A 57 -3.96 12.89 -2.88
C PRO A 57 -2.95 11.83 -3.31
N LEU A 58 -1.74 11.87 -2.74
CA LEU A 58 -0.79 10.76 -2.88
C LEU A 58 -1.37 9.50 -2.22
N PRO A 59 -1.26 8.31 -2.85
CA PRO A 59 -1.59 7.08 -2.17
C PRO A 59 -0.63 6.81 -1.01
N VAL A 60 -1.18 6.25 0.07
CA VAL A 60 -0.39 5.68 1.17
C VAL A 60 -0.44 4.16 1.13
N ILE A 61 0.62 3.53 1.63
CA ILE A 61 0.84 2.10 1.57
C ILE A 61 0.98 1.56 3.00
N SER A 62 0.14 0.59 3.37
CA SER A 62 0.22 -0.12 4.65
C SER A 62 1.35 -1.16 4.68
N ASP A 63 1.55 -1.79 5.84
CA ASP A 63 2.53 -2.85 6.08
C ASP A 63 2.35 -4.10 5.22
N ASN A 64 1.11 -4.43 4.87
CA ASN A 64 0.77 -5.51 3.96
C ASN A 64 0.76 -5.08 2.47
N GLY A 65 1.17 -3.85 2.16
CA GLY A 65 1.23 -3.31 0.82
C GLY A 65 -0.09 -2.74 0.29
N THR A 66 -1.19 -2.79 1.04
CA THR A 66 -2.48 -2.23 0.60
C THR A 66 -2.36 -0.72 0.37
N LEU A 67 -2.89 -0.26 -0.76
CA LEU A 67 -2.91 1.15 -1.12
C LEU A 67 -4.20 1.80 -0.61
N TYR A 68 -4.08 3.04 -0.14
CA TYR A 68 -5.22 3.87 0.26
C TYR A 68 -5.11 5.27 -0.33
N PHE A 69 -6.20 5.75 -0.94
CA PHE A 69 -6.28 7.09 -1.50
C PHE A 69 -7.74 7.51 -1.70
N GLY A 70 -7.94 8.82 -1.89
CA GLY A 70 -9.24 9.42 -2.17
C GLY A 70 -9.44 9.71 -3.66
N LEU A 71 -10.69 9.64 -4.11
CA LEU A 71 -11.18 10.14 -5.38
C LEU A 71 -12.11 11.32 -5.13
N ILE A 72 -11.92 12.37 -5.93
CA ILE A 72 -12.72 13.60 -5.83
C ILE A 72 -13.97 13.57 -6.71
N TRP A 73 -14.07 12.58 -7.57
CA TRP A 73 -15.19 12.33 -8.44
C TRP A 73 -15.16 10.84 -8.82
N ASP A 74 -16.32 10.26 -9.06
CA ASP A 74 -16.41 8.89 -9.54
C ASP A 74 -17.69 8.72 -10.35
N PRO A 75 -17.61 8.40 -11.66
CA PRO A 75 -18.79 8.27 -12.49
C PRO A 75 -19.70 7.12 -12.05
N ASP A 76 -19.14 6.05 -11.49
CA ASP A 76 -19.90 4.85 -11.13
C ASP A 76 -20.84 5.10 -9.93
N THR A 77 -20.51 6.07 -9.08
CA THR A 77 -21.38 6.53 -7.98
C THR A 77 -22.22 7.77 -8.32
N GLY A 78 -22.21 8.21 -9.58
CA GLY A 78 -22.94 9.43 -10.00
C GLY A 78 -22.23 10.74 -9.65
N GLY A 79 -20.91 10.68 -9.43
CA GLY A 79 -20.06 11.85 -9.19
C GLY A 79 -19.68 12.08 -7.73
N GLY A 80 -19.49 11.01 -6.95
CA GLY A 80 -19.25 11.07 -5.51
C GLY A 80 -17.78 11.16 -5.08
N PHE A 81 -17.58 11.35 -3.77
CA PHE A 81 -16.27 11.35 -3.11
C PHE A 81 -16.03 10.00 -2.45
N ARG A 82 -14.99 9.28 -2.87
CA ARG A 82 -14.69 7.95 -2.34
C ARG A 82 -13.31 7.91 -1.72
N PHE A 83 -13.17 7.17 -0.63
CA PHE A 83 -11.89 6.69 -0.11
C PHE A 83 -11.78 5.20 -0.40
N LEU A 84 -10.66 4.77 -0.97
CA LEU A 84 -10.50 3.43 -1.49
C LEU A 84 -9.41 2.70 -0.72
N SER A 85 -9.61 1.39 -0.58
CA SER A 85 -8.56 0.43 -0.32
C SER A 85 -8.34 -0.40 -1.57
N VAL A 86 -7.09 -0.52 -2.01
CA VAL A 86 -6.74 -1.17 -3.28
C VAL A 86 -5.66 -2.22 -3.07
N SER A 87 -5.88 -3.38 -3.66
CA SER A 87 -4.96 -4.51 -3.66
C SER A 87 -3.65 -4.16 -4.37
N PRO A 88 -2.47 -4.47 -3.78
CA PRO A 88 -1.19 -4.24 -4.44
C PRO A 88 -0.90 -5.22 -5.57
N ILE A 89 -1.66 -6.33 -5.68
CA ILE A 89 -1.36 -7.43 -6.59
C ILE A 89 -1.92 -7.16 -8.00
N ASP A 90 -3.12 -6.60 -8.08
CA ASP A 90 -3.93 -6.48 -9.30
C ASP A 90 -4.63 -5.11 -9.43
N GLY A 91 -4.52 -4.25 -8.42
CA GLY A 91 -5.22 -2.96 -8.39
C GLY A 91 -6.73 -3.07 -8.16
N ASP A 92 -7.23 -4.24 -7.74
CA ASP A 92 -8.65 -4.39 -7.40
C ASP A 92 -9.02 -3.59 -6.14
N GLU A 93 -10.22 -3.00 -6.14
CA GLU A 93 -10.77 -2.34 -4.96
C GLU A 93 -11.11 -3.41 -3.91
N ASN A 94 -10.45 -3.37 -2.74
CA ASN A 94 -10.82 -4.19 -1.59
C ASN A 94 -12.12 -3.71 -0.96
N TRP A 95 -12.24 -2.38 -0.83
CA TRP A 95 -13.43 -1.71 -0.32
C TRP A 95 -13.40 -0.22 -0.67
N THR A 96 -14.56 0.43 -0.57
CA THR A 96 -14.71 1.88 -0.71
C THR A 96 -15.52 2.46 0.46
N TYR A 97 -15.30 3.74 0.73
CA TYR A 97 -16.01 4.50 1.76
C TYR A 97 -16.40 5.87 1.23
N ASP A 98 -17.66 6.26 1.40
CA ASP A 98 -18.14 7.60 1.05
C ASP A 98 -17.74 8.60 2.14
N THR A 99 -16.90 9.55 1.78
CA THR A 99 -16.40 10.57 2.71
C THR A 99 -17.36 11.74 2.88
N GLY A 100 -18.46 11.80 2.12
CA GLY A 100 -19.45 12.88 2.12
C GLY A 100 -18.94 14.22 1.58
N GLY A 101 -17.69 14.26 1.12
CA GLY A 101 -16.99 15.47 0.71
C GLY A 101 -15.58 15.18 0.18
N SER A 102 -15.02 16.15 -0.56
CA SER A 102 -13.71 16.01 -1.19
C SER A 102 -12.58 15.80 -0.18
N VAL A 103 -11.78 14.76 -0.39
CA VAL A 103 -10.53 14.53 0.35
C VAL A 103 -9.37 14.92 -0.56
N THR A 104 -8.84 16.11 -0.34
CA THR A 104 -7.71 16.66 -1.11
C THR A 104 -6.35 16.42 -0.44
N ALA A 105 -6.36 16.04 0.84
CA ALA A 105 -5.16 15.74 1.61
C ALA A 105 -4.75 14.27 1.45
N THR A 106 -3.45 14.01 1.46
CA THR A 106 -2.92 12.64 1.59
C THR A 106 -3.30 12.07 2.96
N ALA A 107 -3.81 10.84 2.97
CA ALA A 107 -4.13 10.13 4.19
C ALA A 107 -2.88 9.84 5.03
N ALA A 108 -3.08 9.48 6.30
CA ALA A 108 -2.03 8.95 7.14
C ALA A 108 -2.50 7.66 7.82
N ILE A 109 -1.68 6.61 7.75
CA ILE A 109 -1.88 5.38 8.50
C ILE A 109 -1.01 5.51 9.73
N PHE A 110 -1.63 5.62 10.89
CA PHE A 110 -0.93 5.67 12.15
C PHE A 110 -1.44 4.54 13.03
N TRP A 111 -0.54 3.66 13.45
CA TRP A 111 -0.84 2.71 14.51
C TRP A 111 -0.53 3.39 15.85
N HIS A 112 -1.54 3.49 16.71
CA HIS A 112 -1.33 3.83 18.11
C HIS A 112 -1.44 2.53 18.92
N PRO A 113 -0.52 2.25 19.85
CA PRO A 113 -0.55 1.03 20.68
C PRO A 113 -1.83 0.84 21.48
N ASP A 114 -2.60 1.91 21.70
CA ASP A 114 -3.87 1.87 22.42
C ASP A 114 -5.11 1.86 21.50
N SER A 115 -4.94 1.75 20.18
CA SER A 115 -6.05 1.58 19.24
C SER A 115 -6.49 0.11 19.23
N VAL A 116 -7.54 -0.18 20.01
CA VAL A 116 -8.22 -1.49 20.09
C VAL A 116 -9.18 -1.74 18.92
#